data_AF-A0A1S7S7J0-F1
#
_entry.id   AF-A0A1S7S7J0-F1
#
_cell.length_a   1.000
_cell.length_b   1.000
_cell.length_c   1.000
_cell.angle_alpha   90.00
_cell.angle_beta   90.00
_cell.angle_gamma   90.00
#
_symmetry.space_group_name_H-M   'P 1'
#
loop_
_entity.id
_entity.type
_entity.pdbx_description
1 polymer ?
#
loop_
_entity_poly.entity_id
_entity_poly.type
_entity_poly.pdbx_seq_one_letter_code
_entity_poly.pdbx_strand_id
1 'polypeptide(L)'
;MPLLFCNIAWMKNYAGRDATDPPKGGGGYVVSEGKAGEELNFVAADDGYVYGHFETIKDAVDRKVKIERLGASTSAEFIDGVDVVWTAPIDGKDPRCVIGWYENARVYRDRQRLDGIYPSAQHELDEILSFRVRARAKDAHLIPFSKRDERLYLQRGEGWSGQASWWYADDTTDPEAKSFVKSIRAMIGDKVPSYARPPVRSRVKHRAGQAATEGYAKYVKRHEVQVTPRHSKLEKLFREYLQRTVHGVRFLPTFCDYMRFTDGKGQDVMVEVKPTEASTVRFAIRTAMGQLLDYRQHQRWEGRQLIVVETEVTKADDRALALGNGFGLAWPLENGDFKVVWPAGDKLVRP
;
A
#
# COMPACT_ATOMS: atom_id res chain seq x y z
N MET A 1 19.43 -22.68 -16.90
CA MET A 1 18.44 -21.67 -16.49
C MET A 1 19.18 -20.42 -16.04
N PRO A 2 18.89 -19.21 -16.55
CA PRO A 2 19.46 -17.97 -16.03
C PRO A 2 19.11 -17.78 -14.54
N LEU A 3 20.04 -17.20 -13.78
CA LEU A 3 19.89 -16.99 -12.33
C LEU A 3 20.02 -15.51 -11.97
N LEU A 4 19.07 -15.00 -11.19
CA LEU A 4 19.07 -13.62 -10.71
C LEU A 4 18.98 -13.59 -9.18
N PHE A 5 19.95 -12.97 -8.53
CA PHE A 5 19.87 -12.71 -7.09
C PHE A 5 19.17 -11.37 -6.84
N CYS A 6 18.24 -11.34 -5.89
CA CYS A 6 17.44 -10.17 -5.54
C CYS A 6 17.51 -9.93 -4.03
N ASN A 7 18.00 -8.75 -3.68
CA ASN A 7 18.21 -8.27 -2.33
C ASN A 7 16.92 -7.64 -1.78
N ILE A 8 16.47 -8.14 -0.64
CA ILE A 8 15.27 -7.68 0.08
C ILE A 8 15.58 -7.46 1.58
N ALA A 9 14.62 -6.91 2.31
CA ALA A 9 14.62 -6.82 3.78
C ALA A 9 14.50 -8.20 4.43
N TRP A 10 15.00 -8.32 5.65
CA TRP A 10 14.95 -9.56 6.43
C TRP A 10 13.64 -9.72 7.18
N MET A 11 12.96 -10.83 6.89
CA MET A 11 11.81 -11.33 7.64
C MET A 11 11.94 -12.83 7.85
N LYS A 12 11.28 -13.39 8.86
CA LYS A 12 11.24 -14.83 9.11
C LYS A 12 10.33 -15.51 8.10
N ASN A 13 9.12 -14.98 7.89
CA ASN A 13 8.06 -15.71 7.19
C ASN A 13 7.65 -15.10 5.85
N TYR A 14 7.88 -13.79 5.62
CA TYR A 14 7.41 -13.08 4.41
C TYR A 14 5.93 -13.36 4.13
N ALA A 15 5.14 -13.33 5.20
CA ALA A 15 3.72 -13.69 5.23
C ALA A 15 2.82 -12.47 5.49
N GLY A 16 3.35 -11.27 5.20
CA GLY A 16 2.67 -10.00 5.41
C GLY A 16 3.07 -9.29 6.69
N ARG A 17 2.36 -8.19 6.97
CA ARG A 17 2.67 -7.31 8.10
C ARG A 17 2.39 -7.99 9.44
N ASP A 18 3.45 -8.22 10.21
CA ASP A 18 3.41 -8.78 11.55
C ASP A 18 4.35 -7.99 12.47
N ALA A 19 3.83 -7.48 13.58
CA ALA A 19 4.62 -6.72 14.56
C ALA A 19 5.74 -7.56 15.20
N THR A 20 5.63 -8.88 15.18
CA THR A 20 6.62 -9.83 15.69
C THR A 20 7.63 -10.29 14.63
N ASP A 21 7.37 -9.96 13.36
CA ASP A 21 8.23 -10.23 12.21
C ASP A 21 8.32 -9.02 11.26
N PRO A 22 8.71 -7.83 11.75
CA PRO A 22 8.83 -6.65 10.90
C PRO A 22 10.00 -6.78 9.93
N PRO A 23 9.95 -6.13 8.75
CA PRO A 23 11.09 -6.10 7.84
C PRO A 23 12.30 -5.40 8.49
N LYS A 24 13.46 -6.07 8.47
CA LYS A 24 14.71 -5.56 9.05
C LYS A 24 15.78 -5.38 7.99
N GLY A 25 16.43 -4.22 8.00
CA GLY A 25 17.30 -3.84 6.89
C GLY A 25 16.51 -3.59 5.61
N GLY A 26 17.18 -3.09 4.58
CA GLY A 26 16.53 -2.56 3.37
C GLY A 26 16.95 -1.12 3.09
N GLY A 27 16.47 -0.55 1.99
CA GLY A 27 16.72 0.86 1.67
C GLY A 27 16.14 1.81 2.74
N GLY A 28 16.51 3.09 2.67
CA GLY A 28 16.06 4.10 3.66
C GLY A 28 14.55 4.16 3.88
N TYR A 29 13.75 3.77 2.89
CA TYR A 29 12.29 3.72 2.97
C TYR A 29 11.75 2.69 3.98
N VAL A 30 12.36 1.50 4.07
CA VAL A 30 11.95 0.47 5.05
C VAL A 30 12.22 0.95 6.49
N VAL A 31 13.31 1.71 6.66
CA VAL A 31 13.72 2.29 7.95
C VAL A 31 12.80 3.44 8.37
N SER A 32 12.33 4.26 7.43
CA SER A 32 11.46 5.42 7.73
C SER A 32 9.99 5.07 7.88
N GLU A 33 9.46 4.13 7.08
CA GLU A 33 8.02 3.84 7.00
C GLU A 33 7.62 2.52 7.67
N GLY A 34 8.57 1.64 8.00
CA GLY A 34 8.29 0.32 8.58
C GLY A 34 7.49 -0.61 7.65
N LYS A 35 7.50 -0.31 6.34
CA LYS A 35 6.79 -1.03 5.28
C LYS A 35 7.78 -1.42 4.19
N ALA A 36 7.68 -2.65 3.69
CA ALA A 36 8.50 -3.13 2.58
C ALA A 36 7.64 -3.82 1.51
N GLY A 37 7.92 -3.59 0.23
CA GLY A 37 7.14 -4.19 -0.87
C GLY A 37 7.29 -5.72 -0.93
N GLU A 38 8.38 -6.24 -0.38
CA GLU A 38 8.73 -7.66 -0.31
C GLU A 38 8.02 -8.47 0.79
N GLU A 39 7.19 -7.83 1.63
CA GLU A 39 6.51 -8.45 2.78
C GLU A 39 5.68 -9.70 2.42
N LEU A 40 5.22 -9.79 1.17
CA LEU A 40 4.37 -10.85 0.66
C LEU A 40 5.04 -11.75 -0.39
N ASN A 41 6.36 -11.68 -0.56
CA ASN A 41 7.08 -12.46 -1.58
C ASN A 41 6.81 -13.98 -1.50
N PHE A 42 6.40 -14.55 -0.37
CA PHE A 42 6.11 -15.99 -0.28
C PHE A 42 4.65 -16.32 0.00
N VAL A 43 3.75 -15.34 -0.17
CA VAL A 43 2.30 -15.54 -0.02
C VAL A 43 1.68 -15.91 -1.37
N ALA A 44 1.12 -17.12 -1.43
CA ALA A 44 0.35 -17.55 -2.58
C ALA A 44 -0.90 -16.68 -2.76
N ALA A 45 -1.08 -16.19 -3.98
CA ALA A 45 -2.25 -15.47 -4.43
C ALA A 45 -3.38 -16.42 -4.84
N ASP A 46 -4.59 -15.87 -5.00
CA ASP A 46 -5.80 -16.65 -5.31
C ASP A 46 -5.72 -17.26 -6.73
N ASP A 47 -4.89 -16.70 -7.60
CA ASP A 47 -4.62 -17.18 -8.96
C ASP A 47 -3.54 -18.28 -9.03
N GLY A 48 -3.00 -18.71 -7.89
CA GLY A 48 -1.98 -19.75 -7.80
C GLY A 48 -0.54 -19.28 -8.05
N TYR A 49 -0.30 -17.96 -8.10
CA TYR A 49 1.02 -17.36 -8.25
C TYR A 49 1.55 -16.74 -6.95
N VAL A 50 2.83 -16.39 -6.94
CA VAL A 50 3.44 -15.45 -5.99
C VAL A 50 3.96 -14.24 -6.76
N TYR A 51 3.96 -13.09 -6.10
CA TYR A 51 4.30 -11.80 -6.67
C TYR A 51 5.49 -11.23 -5.91
N GLY A 52 6.69 -11.39 -6.48
CA GLY A 52 7.94 -11.01 -5.87
C GLY A 52 8.30 -9.55 -6.12
N HIS A 53 8.68 -8.85 -5.06
CA HIS A 53 9.16 -7.48 -5.07
C HIS A 53 10.62 -7.40 -4.60
N PHE A 54 11.40 -6.53 -5.25
CA PHE A 54 12.67 -6.01 -4.74
C PHE A 54 12.81 -4.57 -5.23
N GLU A 55 13.55 -3.75 -4.49
CA GLU A 55 13.61 -2.33 -4.78
C GLU A 55 14.52 -2.02 -5.97
N THR A 56 13.97 -1.37 -6.99
CA THR A 56 14.69 -0.88 -8.17
C THR A 56 14.84 0.63 -8.22
N ILE A 57 14.09 1.37 -7.40
CA ILE A 57 14.22 2.80 -7.24
C ILE A 57 15.56 3.12 -6.59
N LYS A 58 16.26 4.08 -7.18
CA LYS A 58 17.38 4.75 -6.55
C LYS A 58 17.21 6.23 -6.80
N ASP A 59 17.26 7.02 -5.73
CA ASP A 59 16.93 8.44 -5.75
C ASP A 59 15.50 8.64 -6.29
N ALA A 60 15.33 9.27 -7.46
CA ALA A 60 14.03 9.48 -8.11
C ALA A 60 13.81 8.60 -9.35
N VAL A 61 14.70 7.64 -9.62
CA VAL A 61 14.68 6.84 -10.86
C VAL A 61 14.36 5.39 -10.55
N ASP A 62 13.25 4.90 -11.12
CA ASP A 62 12.97 3.47 -11.15
C ASP A 62 13.81 2.78 -12.22
N ARG A 63 14.84 2.06 -11.80
CA ARG A 63 15.82 1.46 -12.72
C ARG A 63 15.21 0.25 -13.43
N LYS A 64 15.55 0.10 -14.71
CA LYS A 64 15.16 -1.09 -15.49
C LYS A 64 16.04 -2.28 -15.18
N VAL A 65 15.42 -3.44 -14.99
CA VAL A 65 16.14 -4.72 -14.89
C VAL A 65 16.58 -5.10 -16.30
N LYS A 66 17.89 -5.28 -16.51
CA LYS A 66 18.50 -5.63 -17.79
C LYS A 66 18.29 -7.12 -18.11
N ILE A 67 17.05 -7.49 -18.39
CA ILE A 67 16.67 -8.89 -18.68
C ILE A 67 17.34 -9.45 -19.94
N GLU A 68 17.93 -8.61 -20.79
CA GLU A 68 18.78 -9.05 -21.90
C GLU A 68 20.04 -9.80 -21.41
N ARG A 69 20.54 -9.50 -20.21
CA ARG A 69 21.62 -10.28 -19.58
C ARG A 69 21.17 -11.67 -19.14
N LEU A 70 19.87 -11.91 -19.09
CA LEU A 70 19.27 -13.20 -18.76
C LEU A 70 18.87 -13.99 -20.02
N GLY A 71 19.17 -13.45 -21.22
CA GLY A 71 18.88 -14.09 -22.51
C GLY A 71 17.65 -13.57 -23.24
N ALA A 72 17.00 -12.49 -22.76
CA ALA A 72 15.91 -11.85 -23.47
C ALA A 72 16.41 -10.94 -24.61
N SER A 73 15.51 -10.56 -25.53
CA SER A 73 15.81 -9.46 -26.45
C SER A 73 15.85 -8.10 -25.70
N THR A 74 16.55 -7.13 -26.26
CA THR A 74 16.63 -5.77 -25.71
C THR A 74 15.28 -5.03 -25.71
N SER A 75 14.36 -5.43 -26.59
CA SER A 75 13.00 -4.90 -26.68
C SER A 75 11.97 -5.65 -25.82
N ALA A 76 12.32 -6.81 -25.25
CA ALA A 76 11.38 -7.59 -24.44
C ALA A 76 11.04 -6.85 -23.15
N GLU A 77 9.78 -6.96 -22.73
CA GLU A 77 9.28 -6.37 -21.47
C GLU A 77 9.46 -7.33 -20.29
N PHE A 78 9.55 -8.63 -20.55
CA PHE A 78 9.78 -9.68 -19.56
C PHE A 78 10.53 -10.86 -20.17
N ILE A 79 11.02 -11.74 -19.29
CA ILE A 79 11.58 -13.05 -19.63
C ILE A 79 10.98 -14.11 -18.71
N ASP A 80 10.63 -15.27 -19.28
CA ASP A 80 10.19 -16.46 -18.55
C ASP A 80 11.36 -17.44 -18.37
N GLY A 81 11.27 -18.33 -17.38
CA GLY A 81 12.30 -19.35 -17.15
C GLY A 81 13.55 -18.80 -16.46
N VAL A 82 13.38 -17.92 -15.47
CA VAL A 82 14.48 -17.44 -14.61
C VAL A 82 14.35 -18.02 -13.21
N ASP A 83 15.45 -18.53 -12.67
CA ASP A 83 15.50 -18.85 -11.25
C ASP A 83 15.88 -17.58 -10.48
N VAL A 84 15.03 -17.15 -9.55
CA VAL A 84 15.22 -15.92 -8.78
C VAL A 84 15.54 -16.28 -7.34
N VAL A 85 16.73 -15.91 -6.89
CA VAL A 85 17.22 -16.18 -5.53
C VAL A 85 17.04 -14.93 -4.68
N TRP A 86 16.35 -15.06 -3.55
CA TRP A 86 16.10 -13.97 -2.62
C TRP A 86 17.17 -13.95 -1.54
N THR A 87 17.75 -12.78 -1.29
CA THR A 87 18.81 -12.58 -0.30
C THR A 87 18.45 -11.42 0.63
N ALA A 88 18.71 -11.59 1.93
CA ALA A 88 18.38 -10.58 2.93
C ALA A 88 19.50 -10.43 3.97
N PRO A 89 19.70 -9.22 4.55
CA PRO A 89 20.70 -9.00 5.58
C PRO A 89 20.29 -9.68 6.90
N ILE A 90 21.13 -10.50 7.50
CA ILE A 90 20.81 -11.24 8.72
C ILE A 90 20.43 -10.28 9.86
N ASP A 91 19.17 -10.38 10.31
CA ASP A 91 18.60 -9.48 11.31
C ASP A 91 18.80 -7.99 11.00
N GLY A 92 18.77 -7.64 9.70
CA GLY A 92 18.97 -6.29 9.20
C GLY A 92 20.42 -5.85 9.04
N LYS A 93 21.40 -6.73 9.28
CA LYS A 93 22.84 -6.46 9.15
C LYS A 93 23.50 -7.42 8.17
N ASP A 94 24.57 -6.96 7.53
CA ASP A 94 25.40 -7.86 6.73
C ASP A 94 26.18 -8.84 7.62
N PRO A 95 26.51 -10.06 7.14
CA PRO A 95 26.37 -10.52 5.74
C PRO A 95 24.93 -10.81 5.32
N ARG A 96 24.70 -10.83 4.00
CA ARG A 96 23.42 -11.27 3.42
C ARG A 96 23.35 -12.79 3.39
N CYS A 97 22.15 -13.32 3.59
CA CYS A 97 21.86 -14.75 3.54
C CYS A 97 20.80 -15.01 2.46
N VAL A 98 20.95 -16.12 1.72
CA VAL A 98 19.87 -16.64 0.86
C VAL A 98 18.71 -17.09 1.73
N ILE A 99 17.52 -16.53 1.51
CA ILE A 99 16.32 -16.82 2.30
C ILE A 99 15.33 -17.73 1.58
N GLY A 100 15.48 -17.90 0.27
CA GLY A 100 14.57 -18.67 -0.57
C GLY A 100 14.77 -18.37 -2.05
N TRP A 101 14.00 -19.02 -2.90
CA TRP A 101 14.06 -18.84 -4.34
C TRP A 101 12.71 -19.10 -5.01
N TYR A 102 12.56 -18.59 -6.23
CA TYR A 102 11.54 -19.00 -7.17
C TYR A 102 12.20 -19.74 -8.34
N GLU A 103 11.61 -20.85 -8.76
CA GLU A 103 11.99 -21.58 -9.97
C GLU A 103 11.11 -21.16 -11.15
N ASN A 104 11.70 -21.13 -12.34
CA ASN A 104 10.98 -20.88 -13.59
C ASN A 104 10.07 -19.63 -13.53
N ALA A 105 10.57 -18.56 -12.92
CA ALA A 105 9.84 -17.31 -12.73
C ALA A 105 9.85 -16.46 -14.00
N ARG A 106 8.85 -15.58 -14.08
CA ARG A 106 8.83 -14.43 -14.98
C ARG A 106 9.47 -13.23 -14.30
N VAL A 107 10.43 -12.58 -14.96
CA VAL A 107 11.05 -11.34 -14.49
C VAL A 107 10.73 -10.20 -15.46
N TYR A 108 10.28 -9.07 -14.92
CA TYR A 108 9.89 -7.89 -15.72
C TYR A 108 11.01 -6.84 -15.75
N ARG A 109 11.22 -6.27 -16.95
CA ARG A 109 12.15 -5.15 -17.18
C ARG A 109 11.75 -3.90 -16.41
N ASP A 110 10.45 -3.61 -16.38
CA ASP A 110 9.83 -2.46 -15.74
C ASP A 110 8.94 -2.91 -14.56
N ARG A 111 8.72 -2.02 -13.59
CA ARG A 111 7.91 -2.32 -12.40
C ARG A 111 6.45 -2.51 -12.81
N GLN A 112 5.85 -3.59 -12.36
CA GLN A 112 4.43 -3.87 -12.61
C GLN A 112 3.62 -3.33 -11.45
N ARG A 113 2.55 -2.59 -11.75
CA ARG A 113 1.62 -2.06 -10.76
C ARG A 113 0.37 -2.95 -10.69
N LEU A 114 -0.19 -3.06 -9.49
CA LEU A 114 -1.45 -3.79 -9.26
C LEU A 114 -2.68 -2.91 -9.46
N ASP A 115 -2.54 -1.59 -9.38
CA ASP A 115 -3.57 -0.59 -9.74
C ASP A 115 -4.99 -0.90 -9.23
N GLY A 116 -5.09 -1.33 -7.98
CA GLY A 116 -6.36 -1.65 -7.31
C GLY A 116 -6.91 -3.05 -7.59
N ILE A 117 -6.25 -3.83 -8.46
CA ILE A 117 -6.55 -5.24 -8.70
C ILE A 117 -5.48 -6.08 -7.99
N TYR A 118 -5.74 -6.39 -6.72
CA TYR A 118 -4.81 -7.15 -5.90
C TYR A 118 -4.92 -8.65 -6.12
N PRO A 119 -3.81 -9.40 -6.12
CA PRO A 119 -3.82 -10.83 -6.39
C PRO A 119 -4.28 -11.67 -5.19
N SER A 120 -4.36 -11.07 -3.99
CA SER A 120 -5.06 -11.66 -2.85
C SER A 120 -5.52 -10.59 -1.87
N ALA A 121 -6.46 -10.97 -0.98
CA ALA A 121 -6.91 -10.12 0.12
C ALA A 121 -5.76 -9.64 1.03
N GLN A 122 -4.69 -10.43 1.18
CA GLN A 122 -3.52 -10.02 1.96
C GLN A 122 -2.71 -8.93 1.24
N HIS A 123 -2.59 -8.98 -0.10
CA HIS A 123 -1.95 -7.92 -0.88
C HIS A 123 -2.72 -6.60 -0.80
N GLU A 124 -4.05 -6.68 -0.80
CA GLU A 124 -4.90 -5.51 -0.58
C GLU A 124 -4.75 -4.99 0.87
N LEU A 125 -4.81 -5.89 1.86
CA LEU A 125 -4.68 -5.55 3.28
C LEU A 125 -3.35 -4.87 3.62
N ASP A 126 -2.26 -5.38 3.06
CA ASP A 126 -0.91 -4.86 3.26
C ASP A 126 -0.55 -3.81 2.21
N GLU A 127 -1.49 -3.36 1.38
CA GLU A 127 -1.28 -2.27 0.41
C GLU A 127 -0.05 -2.51 -0.48
N ILE A 128 0.19 -3.76 -0.90
CA ILE A 128 1.31 -4.09 -1.78
C ILE A 128 0.93 -3.65 -3.18
N LEU A 129 1.58 -2.59 -3.69
CA LEU A 129 1.17 -1.91 -4.91
C LEU A 129 1.86 -2.40 -6.18
N SER A 130 3.00 -3.10 -6.05
CA SER A 130 3.83 -3.44 -7.21
C SER A 130 4.68 -4.68 -7.02
N PHE A 131 5.09 -5.28 -8.13
CA PHE A 131 5.97 -6.45 -8.19
C PHE A 131 6.92 -6.35 -9.38
N ARG A 132 7.97 -7.19 -9.36
CA ARG A 132 8.99 -7.32 -10.42
C ARG A 132 9.12 -8.75 -10.93
N VAL A 133 8.64 -9.72 -10.16
CA VAL A 133 8.78 -11.14 -10.43
C VAL A 133 7.43 -11.83 -10.21
N ARG A 134 7.08 -12.78 -11.07
CA ARG A 134 5.90 -13.64 -10.87
C ARG A 134 6.29 -15.09 -11.08
N ALA A 135 5.96 -15.96 -10.14
CA ALA A 135 6.21 -17.40 -10.25
C ALA A 135 4.99 -18.18 -9.79
N ARG A 136 4.84 -19.45 -10.21
CA ARG A 136 3.78 -20.29 -9.65
C ARG A 136 4.07 -20.51 -8.17
N ALA A 137 3.05 -20.50 -7.32
CA ALA A 137 3.24 -20.68 -5.88
C ALA A 137 3.85 -22.03 -5.50
N LYS A 138 3.75 -23.04 -6.38
CA LYS A 138 4.40 -24.35 -6.24
C LYS A 138 5.90 -24.36 -6.56
N ASP A 139 6.36 -23.35 -7.27
CA ASP A 139 7.74 -23.19 -7.70
C ASP A 139 8.44 -22.13 -6.80
N ALA A 140 7.82 -21.73 -5.67
CA ALA A 140 8.35 -20.74 -4.73
C ALA A 140 8.69 -21.40 -3.39
N HIS A 141 9.95 -21.25 -2.98
CA HIS A 141 10.54 -21.98 -1.86
C HIS A 141 11.16 -21.02 -0.85
N LEU A 142 10.57 -20.94 0.35
CA LEU A 142 11.14 -20.21 1.47
C LEU A 142 11.97 -21.17 2.33
N ILE A 143 13.23 -20.82 2.60
CA ILE A 143 14.07 -21.56 3.55
C ILE A 143 13.58 -21.22 4.96
N PRO A 144 13.21 -22.22 5.80
CA PRO A 144 12.80 -21.98 7.17
C PRO A 144 13.88 -21.22 7.93
N PHE A 145 13.47 -20.32 8.82
CA PHE A 145 14.39 -19.49 9.60
C PHE A 145 15.47 -20.32 10.32
N SER A 146 15.13 -21.49 10.87
CA SER A 146 16.06 -22.40 11.57
C SER A 146 17.07 -23.12 10.65
N LYS A 147 16.92 -22.99 9.32
CA LYS A 147 17.78 -23.62 8.30
C LYS A 147 18.60 -22.58 7.52
N ARG A 148 18.50 -21.30 7.88
CA ARG A 148 19.29 -20.22 7.29
C ARG A 148 20.65 -20.15 7.97
N ASP A 149 21.56 -21.02 7.56
CA ASP A 149 22.92 -21.12 8.12
C ASP A 149 23.99 -20.43 7.25
N GLU A 150 25.23 -20.44 7.75
CA GLU A 150 26.38 -19.76 7.16
C GLU A 150 26.74 -20.19 5.73
N ARG A 151 26.32 -21.39 5.30
CA ARG A 151 26.55 -21.88 3.93
C ARG A 151 25.73 -21.11 2.90
N LEU A 152 24.71 -20.37 3.36
CA LEU A 152 23.85 -19.53 2.55
C LEU A 152 24.30 -18.05 2.55
N TYR A 153 25.40 -17.73 3.23
CA TYR A 153 25.86 -16.34 3.37
C TYR A 153 26.67 -15.90 2.15
N LEU A 154 26.34 -14.71 1.66
CA LEU A 154 27.08 -14.04 0.61
C LEU A 154 28.27 -13.32 1.21
N GLN A 155 29.40 -13.38 0.51
CA GLN A 155 30.54 -12.54 0.83
C GLN A 155 30.40 -11.14 0.21
N ARG A 156 31.34 -10.26 0.57
CA ARG A 156 31.46 -8.91 0.03
C ARG A 156 32.75 -8.80 -0.78
N GLY A 157 32.71 -8.02 -1.85
CA GLY A 157 33.90 -7.74 -2.64
C GLY A 157 33.56 -7.61 -4.12
N GLU A 158 34.60 -7.37 -4.91
CA GLU A 158 34.50 -7.43 -6.37
C GLU A 158 34.02 -8.82 -6.80
N GLY A 159 33.15 -8.87 -7.82
CA GLY A 159 32.54 -10.12 -8.29
C GLY A 159 31.31 -10.59 -7.50
N TRP A 160 31.07 -10.09 -6.28
CA TRP A 160 29.88 -10.41 -5.49
C TRP A 160 28.75 -9.38 -5.69
N SER A 161 27.61 -9.58 -5.00
CA SER A 161 26.47 -8.65 -5.06
C SER A 161 26.89 -7.22 -4.70
N GLY A 162 26.69 -6.30 -5.65
CA GLY A 162 27.01 -4.88 -5.48
C GLY A 162 25.90 -4.06 -4.81
N GLN A 163 25.93 -2.74 -5.07
CA GLN A 163 25.01 -1.76 -4.50
C GLN A 163 23.58 -1.83 -5.05
N ALA A 164 23.36 -2.47 -6.19
CA ALA A 164 22.01 -2.68 -6.71
C ALA A 164 21.29 -3.75 -5.89
N SER A 165 19.96 -3.66 -5.80
CA SER A 165 19.17 -4.67 -5.12
C SER A 165 19.02 -5.96 -5.92
N TRP A 166 19.80 -6.14 -7.00
CA TRP A 166 19.84 -7.37 -7.78
C TRP A 166 21.24 -7.59 -8.34
N TRP A 167 21.59 -8.85 -8.60
CA TRP A 167 22.90 -9.27 -9.06
C TRP A 167 22.79 -10.38 -10.11
N TYR A 168 23.40 -10.13 -11.28
CA TYR A 168 23.55 -11.10 -12.37
C TYR A 168 24.73 -12.01 -12.04
N ALA A 169 24.48 -13.01 -11.21
CA ALA A 169 25.56 -13.78 -10.61
C ALA A 169 26.31 -14.69 -11.60
N ASP A 170 25.66 -15.06 -12.71
CA ASP A 170 26.32 -15.82 -13.79
C ASP A 170 27.45 -15.01 -14.48
N ASP A 171 27.44 -13.68 -14.36
CA ASP A 171 28.47 -12.81 -14.95
C ASP A 171 29.71 -12.64 -14.06
N THR A 172 29.74 -13.25 -12.87
CA THR A 172 30.87 -13.12 -11.95
C THR A 172 32.10 -13.86 -12.48
N THR A 173 33.27 -13.24 -12.31
CA THR A 173 34.57 -13.86 -12.59
C THR A 173 35.24 -14.41 -11.33
N ASP A 174 34.79 -13.98 -10.15
CA ASP A 174 35.36 -14.35 -8.85
C ASP A 174 35.17 -15.85 -8.57
N PRO A 175 36.25 -16.62 -8.27
CA PRO A 175 36.16 -18.05 -8.06
C PRO A 175 35.24 -18.45 -6.89
N GLU A 176 35.23 -17.67 -5.82
CA GLU A 176 34.42 -17.97 -4.64
C GLU A 176 32.94 -17.70 -4.91
N ALA A 177 32.62 -16.58 -5.56
CA ALA A 177 31.27 -16.27 -6.03
C ALA A 177 30.76 -17.33 -7.00
N LYS A 178 31.58 -17.78 -7.95
CA LYS A 178 31.23 -18.89 -8.87
C LYS A 178 30.92 -20.18 -8.11
N SER A 179 31.74 -20.53 -7.13
CA SER A 179 31.53 -21.73 -6.30
C SER A 179 30.22 -21.64 -5.51
N PHE A 180 29.94 -20.47 -4.92
CA PHE A 180 28.71 -20.18 -4.22
C PHE A 180 27.48 -20.25 -5.15
N VAL A 181 27.54 -19.63 -6.32
CA VAL A 181 26.45 -19.71 -7.32
C VAL A 181 26.19 -21.16 -7.73
N LYS A 182 27.25 -21.95 -7.93
CA LYS A 182 27.12 -23.37 -8.26
C LYS A 182 26.46 -24.17 -7.13
N SER A 183 26.79 -23.89 -5.86
CA SER A 183 26.16 -24.58 -4.72
C SER A 183 24.68 -24.22 -4.59
N ILE A 184 24.31 -22.96 -4.81
CA ILE A 184 22.89 -22.54 -4.82
C ILE A 184 22.14 -23.19 -5.99
N ARG A 185 22.73 -23.28 -7.19
CA ARG A 185 22.12 -23.99 -8.32
C ARG A 185 21.89 -25.48 -8.02
N ALA A 186 22.85 -26.13 -7.37
CA ALA A 186 22.69 -27.53 -6.94
C ALA A 186 21.54 -27.65 -5.93
N MET A 187 21.43 -26.72 -4.98
CA MET A 187 20.34 -26.68 -4.01
C MET A 187 18.96 -26.45 -4.64
N ILE A 188 18.87 -25.67 -5.71
CA ILE A 188 17.60 -25.49 -6.46
C ILE A 188 17.25 -26.78 -7.23
N GLY A 189 18.24 -27.43 -7.84
CA GLY A 189 18.02 -28.64 -8.65
C GLY A 189 17.74 -29.91 -7.84
N ASP A 190 18.37 -30.06 -6.67
CA ASP A 190 18.04 -31.11 -5.71
C ASP A 190 16.76 -30.68 -4.99
N LYS A 191 15.65 -31.38 -5.19
CA LYS A 191 14.35 -31.10 -4.54
C LYS A 191 14.49 -31.12 -3.01
N VAL A 192 14.91 -30.00 -2.43
CA VAL A 192 14.92 -29.76 -0.99
C VAL A 192 13.51 -30.05 -0.45
N PRO A 193 13.35 -30.66 0.74
CA PRO A 193 12.04 -31.04 1.24
C PRO A 193 11.09 -29.87 1.16
N SER A 194 9.89 -30.11 0.61
CA SER A 194 8.75 -29.19 0.62
C SER A 194 8.60 -28.61 2.03
N TYR A 195 9.17 -27.44 2.28
CA TYR A 195 9.01 -26.76 3.55
C TYR A 195 7.55 -26.36 3.63
N ALA A 196 6.88 -26.80 4.70
CA ALA A 196 5.47 -26.54 4.92
C ALA A 196 5.23 -25.04 4.74
N ARG A 197 4.38 -24.69 3.78
CA ARG A 197 4.01 -23.30 3.52
C ARG A 197 3.45 -22.71 4.80
N PRO A 198 3.73 -21.42 5.10
CA PRO A 198 2.89 -20.70 6.04
C PRO A 198 1.44 -20.94 5.60
N PRO A 199 0.53 -21.32 6.51
CA PRO A 199 -0.85 -21.54 6.12
C PRO A 199 -1.32 -20.31 5.36
N VAL A 200 -1.85 -20.50 4.16
CA VAL A 200 -2.68 -19.49 3.51
C VAL A 200 -3.67 -19.10 4.60
N ARG A 201 -3.76 -17.81 4.96
CA ARG A 201 -4.90 -17.33 5.73
C ARG A 201 -6.12 -17.48 4.82
N SER A 202 -6.59 -18.72 4.66
CA SER A 202 -7.79 -19.05 3.91
C SER A 202 -8.94 -18.44 4.68
N ARG A 203 -9.68 -17.55 4.00
CA ARG A 203 -10.97 -16.99 4.42
C ARG A 203 -11.27 -17.18 5.90
N VAL A 204 -11.00 -16.16 6.71
CA VAL A 204 -12.01 -15.86 7.73
C VAL A 204 -13.29 -15.64 6.91
N LYS A 205 -14.27 -16.53 7.06
CA LYS A 205 -15.62 -16.30 6.56
C LYS A 205 -16.12 -15.05 7.29
N HIS A 206 -15.82 -13.87 6.76
CA HIS A 206 -16.37 -12.64 7.30
C HIS A 206 -17.87 -12.74 7.10
N ARG A 207 -18.61 -12.82 8.20
CA ARG A 207 -20.04 -12.47 8.16
C ARG A 207 -20.12 -11.07 7.56
N ALA A 208 -21.10 -10.78 6.72
CA ALA A 208 -21.20 -9.51 6.00
C ALA A 208 -21.04 -8.25 6.91
N GLY A 209 -21.32 -8.36 8.21
CA GLY A 209 -21.02 -7.33 9.21
C GLY A 209 -19.55 -7.13 9.59
N GLN A 210 -18.69 -8.17 9.58
CA GLN A 210 -17.28 -8.08 9.96
C GLN A 210 -16.44 -7.29 8.94
N ALA A 211 -16.71 -7.45 7.64
CA ALA A 211 -16.01 -6.69 6.59
C ALA A 211 -16.29 -5.18 6.69
N ALA A 212 -17.53 -4.80 7.06
CA ALA A 212 -17.90 -3.41 7.28
C ALA A 212 -17.25 -2.82 8.55
N THR A 213 -17.16 -3.61 9.63
CA THR A 213 -16.51 -3.20 10.90
C THR A 213 -15.00 -3.07 10.75
N GLU A 214 -14.34 -4.01 10.08
CA GLU A 214 -12.89 -3.96 9.83
C GLU A 214 -12.51 -2.86 8.82
N GLY A 215 -13.33 -2.64 7.77
CA GLY A 215 -13.13 -1.56 6.82
C GLY A 215 -13.19 -0.18 7.48
N TYR A 216 -14.16 0.03 8.37
CA TYR A 216 -14.26 1.26 9.15
C TYR A 216 -13.09 1.44 10.13
N ALA A 217 -12.72 0.39 10.88
CA ALA A 217 -11.58 0.45 11.81
C ALA A 217 -10.25 0.76 11.09
N LYS A 218 -10.02 0.18 9.91
CA LYS A 218 -8.86 0.48 9.05
C LYS A 218 -8.89 1.92 8.53
N TYR A 219 -10.06 2.39 8.09
CA TYR A 219 -10.24 3.78 7.64
C TYR A 219 -9.83 4.76 8.74
N VAL A 220 -10.38 4.59 9.95
CA VAL A 220 -10.08 5.46 11.11
C VAL A 220 -8.58 5.45 11.43
N LYS A 221 -7.95 4.27 11.52
CA LYS A 221 -6.52 4.18 11.82
C LYS A 221 -5.64 4.87 10.77
N ARG A 222 -6.02 4.81 9.49
CA ARG A 222 -5.24 5.33 8.36
C ARG A 222 -5.48 6.82 8.09
N HIS A 223 -6.70 7.31 8.28
CA HIS A 223 -7.10 8.65 7.83
C HIS A 223 -7.45 9.61 8.97
N GLU A 224 -7.75 9.12 10.19
CA GLU A 224 -8.10 9.98 11.34
C GLU A 224 -6.96 10.10 12.34
N VAL A 225 -6.13 9.06 12.52
CA VAL A 225 -5.03 9.07 13.49
C VAL A 225 -3.77 9.77 12.94
N GLN A 226 -3.59 9.78 11.61
CA GLN A 226 -2.48 10.44 10.94
C GLN A 226 -2.95 11.68 10.20
N VAL A 227 -2.50 12.87 10.63
CA VAL A 227 -2.80 14.12 9.93
C VAL A 227 -2.06 14.14 8.59
N THR A 228 -2.80 14.12 7.48
CA THR A 228 -2.21 14.11 6.13
C THR A 228 -2.25 15.50 5.48
N PRO A 229 -1.25 15.87 4.64
CA PRO A 229 -1.28 17.12 3.88
C PRO A 229 -2.49 17.26 2.94
N ARG A 230 -3.14 16.15 2.57
CA ARG A 230 -4.36 16.13 1.75
C ARG A 230 -5.51 16.85 2.44
N HIS A 231 -5.60 16.75 3.78
CA HIS A 231 -6.63 17.42 4.56
C HIS A 231 -6.54 18.93 4.40
N SER A 232 -5.37 19.50 4.68
CA SER A 232 -5.12 20.94 4.54
C SER A 232 -5.28 21.42 3.09
N LYS A 233 -4.90 20.60 2.11
CA LYS A 233 -5.06 20.94 0.69
C LYS A 233 -6.54 21.01 0.28
N LEU A 234 -7.34 20.01 0.64
CA LEU A 234 -8.76 19.98 0.32
C LEU A 234 -9.52 21.11 1.03
N GLU A 235 -9.19 21.35 2.31
CA GLU A 235 -9.76 22.48 3.05
C GLU A 235 -9.43 23.82 2.38
N LYS A 236 -8.17 24.02 1.96
CA LYS A 236 -7.74 25.22 1.25
C LYS A 236 -8.53 25.41 -0.06
N LEU A 237 -8.66 24.36 -0.87
CA LEU A 237 -9.43 24.40 -2.12
C LEU A 237 -10.90 24.78 -1.86
N PHE A 238 -11.50 24.21 -0.82
CA PHE A 238 -12.89 24.51 -0.49
C PHE A 238 -13.07 25.93 0.06
N ARG A 239 -12.11 26.44 0.85
CA ARG A 239 -12.10 27.85 1.29
C ARG A 239 -12.02 28.82 0.12
N GLU A 240 -11.14 28.56 -0.84
CA GLU A 240 -11.00 29.38 -2.07
C GLU A 240 -12.30 29.37 -2.88
N TYR A 241 -12.94 28.20 -3.03
CA TYR A 241 -14.25 28.09 -3.66
C TYR A 241 -15.31 28.93 -2.94
N LEU A 242 -15.40 28.85 -1.61
CA LEU A 242 -16.38 29.63 -0.83
C LEU A 242 -16.14 31.13 -0.96
N GLN A 243 -14.90 31.59 -0.91
CA GLN A 243 -14.54 33.01 -1.09
C GLN A 243 -14.95 33.54 -2.46
N ARG A 244 -14.84 32.70 -3.50
CA ARG A 244 -15.22 33.07 -4.87
C ARG A 244 -16.75 33.07 -5.07
N THR A 245 -17.47 32.16 -4.43
CA THR A 245 -18.88 31.87 -4.78
C THR A 245 -19.92 32.35 -3.75
N VAL A 246 -19.53 32.53 -2.48
CA VAL A 246 -20.44 32.92 -1.41
C VAL A 246 -20.17 34.36 -1.01
N HIS A 247 -21.04 35.27 -1.46
CA HIS A 247 -20.92 36.69 -1.13
C HIS A 247 -21.11 36.92 0.37
N GLY A 248 -20.14 37.58 1.01
CA GLY A 248 -20.17 37.87 2.45
C GLY A 248 -19.71 36.71 3.34
N VAL A 249 -19.07 35.67 2.78
CA VAL A 249 -18.51 34.57 3.59
C VAL A 249 -17.52 35.08 4.63
N ARG A 250 -17.65 34.59 5.86
CA ARG A 250 -16.66 34.79 6.92
C ARG A 250 -16.32 33.46 7.56
N PHE A 251 -15.04 33.18 7.69
CA PHE A 251 -14.58 32.00 8.42
C PHE A 251 -14.52 32.31 9.92
N LEU A 252 -15.13 31.46 10.71
CA LEU A 252 -15.25 31.66 12.16
C LEU A 252 -14.15 30.88 12.89
N PRO A 253 -13.76 31.32 14.11
CA PRO A 253 -12.86 30.56 14.96
C PRO A 253 -13.40 29.14 15.23
N THR A 254 -12.49 28.18 15.32
CA THR A 254 -12.81 26.77 15.51
C THR A 254 -12.20 26.27 16.82
N PHE A 255 -12.83 25.25 17.39
CA PHE A 255 -12.44 24.62 18.66
C PHE A 255 -11.61 23.33 18.45
N CYS A 256 -11.72 22.71 17.26
CA CYS A 256 -10.97 21.52 16.85
C CYS A 256 -10.67 21.61 15.33
N ASP A 257 -10.16 20.53 14.73
CA ASP A 257 -9.71 20.44 13.33
C ASP A 257 -10.81 20.49 12.25
N TYR A 258 -11.99 21.02 12.57
CA TYR A 258 -13.08 21.29 11.63
C TYR A 258 -13.02 22.74 11.11
N MET A 259 -13.78 23.04 10.05
CA MET A 259 -13.92 24.40 9.51
C MET A 259 -15.31 24.99 9.82
N ARG A 260 -15.39 26.32 10.01
CA ARG A 260 -16.67 27.05 10.12
C ARG A 260 -16.73 28.25 9.19
N PHE A 261 -17.90 28.48 8.63
CA PHE A 261 -18.17 29.71 7.90
C PHE A 261 -19.62 30.16 8.06
N THR A 262 -19.86 31.47 7.91
CA THR A 262 -21.22 32.02 7.72
C THR A 262 -21.48 32.22 6.23
N ASP A 263 -22.68 31.89 5.75
CA ASP A 263 -23.05 31.95 4.33
C ASP A 263 -23.36 33.37 3.82
N GLY A 264 -23.04 34.39 4.62
CA GLY A 264 -23.35 35.80 4.33
C GLY A 264 -24.83 36.17 4.55
N LYS A 265 -25.71 35.19 4.79
CA LYS A 265 -27.14 35.38 5.11
C LYS A 265 -27.45 35.14 6.59
N GLY A 266 -26.40 35.07 7.42
CA GLY A 266 -26.49 34.83 8.85
C GLY A 266 -26.70 33.37 9.23
N GLN A 267 -26.49 32.42 8.30
CA GLN A 267 -26.50 31.00 8.63
C GLN A 267 -25.07 30.49 8.76
N ASP A 268 -24.76 29.97 9.93
CA ASP A 268 -23.47 29.35 10.19
C ASP A 268 -23.47 27.88 9.78
N VAL A 269 -22.36 27.47 9.19
CA VAL A 269 -22.12 26.13 8.68
C VAL A 269 -20.87 25.56 9.34
N MET A 270 -21.02 24.39 9.96
CA MET A 270 -19.91 23.58 10.45
C MET A 270 -19.52 22.57 9.36
N VAL A 271 -18.23 22.49 9.06
CA VAL A 271 -17.71 21.69 7.96
C VAL A 271 -16.68 20.71 8.47
N GLU A 272 -16.88 19.44 8.16
CA GLU A 272 -15.87 18.41 8.35
C GLU A 272 -15.29 18.00 6.98
N VAL A 273 -13.97 18.03 6.87
CA VAL A 273 -13.25 17.78 5.62
C VAL A 273 -12.63 16.39 5.70
N LYS A 274 -12.87 15.54 4.69
CA LYS A 274 -12.29 14.21 4.61
C LYS A 274 -11.66 13.97 3.24
N PRO A 275 -10.33 13.87 3.16
CA PRO A 275 -9.67 13.30 2.00
C PRO A 275 -10.19 11.88 1.74
N THR A 276 -10.54 11.58 0.50
CA THR A 276 -11.14 10.28 0.14
C THR A 276 -10.59 9.71 -1.16
N GLU A 277 -10.85 8.42 -1.33
CA GLU A 277 -10.81 7.70 -2.60
C GLU A 277 -12.22 7.13 -2.86
N ALA A 278 -12.51 6.73 -4.09
CA ALA A 278 -13.83 6.19 -4.45
C ALA A 278 -14.24 4.96 -3.60
N SER A 279 -13.27 4.18 -3.15
CA SER A 279 -13.46 3.00 -2.29
C SER A 279 -13.72 3.34 -0.82
N THR A 280 -13.31 4.53 -0.34
CA THR A 280 -13.34 4.90 1.09
C THR A 280 -14.39 5.94 1.44
N VAL A 281 -15.04 6.55 0.44
CA VAL A 281 -15.98 7.67 0.61
C VAL A 281 -17.11 7.39 1.62
N ARG A 282 -17.66 6.17 1.64
CA ARG A 282 -18.72 5.80 2.59
C ARG A 282 -18.24 5.84 4.04
N PHE A 283 -17.01 5.41 4.30
CA PHE A 283 -16.44 5.41 5.66
C PHE A 283 -16.13 6.84 6.11
N ALA A 284 -15.62 7.66 5.20
CA ALA A 284 -15.40 9.08 5.44
C ALA A 284 -16.68 9.82 5.83
N ILE A 285 -17.78 9.58 5.09
CA ILE A 285 -19.09 10.15 5.42
C ILE A 285 -19.52 9.71 6.83
N ARG A 286 -19.40 8.42 7.18
CA ARG A 286 -19.76 7.93 8.53
C ARG A 286 -18.94 8.59 9.63
N THR A 287 -17.64 8.68 9.45
CA THR A 287 -16.74 9.29 10.44
C THR A 287 -17.04 10.78 10.59
N ALA A 288 -17.19 11.50 9.48
CA ALA A 288 -17.50 12.91 9.50
C ALA A 288 -18.84 13.20 10.16
N MET A 289 -19.88 12.38 9.89
CA MET A 289 -21.15 12.48 10.60
C MET A 289 -20.98 12.31 12.12
N GLY A 290 -20.20 11.31 12.55
CA GLY A 290 -19.92 11.07 13.96
C GLY A 290 -19.24 12.27 14.64
N GLN A 291 -18.18 12.79 14.03
CA GLN A 291 -17.45 13.98 14.53
C GLN A 291 -18.34 15.22 14.55
N LEU A 292 -19.09 15.47 13.49
CA LEU A 292 -20.02 16.59 13.42
C LEU A 292 -21.12 16.50 14.49
N LEU A 293 -21.65 15.31 14.77
CA LEU A 293 -22.62 15.10 15.85
C LEU A 293 -22.01 15.36 17.22
N ASP A 294 -20.79 14.88 17.46
CA ASP A 294 -20.07 15.11 18.72
C ASP A 294 -19.80 16.62 18.92
N TYR A 295 -19.30 17.31 17.90
CA TYR A 295 -19.07 18.75 17.94
C TYR A 295 -20.37 19.54 18.13
N ARG A 296 -21.46 19.10 17.48
CA ARG A 296 -22.78 19.71 17.65
C ARG A 296 -23.27 19.59 19.07
N GLN A 297 -23.15 18.40 19.68
CA GLN A 297 -23.56 18.16 21.05
C GLN A 297 -22.71 18.99 22.03
N HIS A 298 -21.39 18.95 21.87
CA HIS A 298 -20.46 19.66 22.75
C HIS A 298 -20.65 21.18 22.71
N GLN A 299 -20.91 21.74 21.53
CA GLN A 299 -20.96 23.18 21.32
C GLN A 299 -22.38 23.74 21.20
N ARG A 300 -23.42 22.91 21.45
CA ARG A 300 -24.84 23.26 21.29
C ARG A 300 -25.13 23.92 19.93
N TRP A 301 -24.60 23.33 18.87
CA TRP A 301 -24.68 23.90 17.53
C TRP A 301 -26.08 23.74 16.92
N GLU A 302 -26.61 24.85 16.39
CA GLU A 302 -27.92 24.89 15.72
C GLU A 302 -27.81 25.18 14.21
N GLY A 303 -26.62 25.53 13.73
CA GLY A 303 -26.35 25.79 12.32
C GLY A 303 -26.32 24.52 11.47
N ARG A 304 -26.16 24.72 10.15
CA ARG A 304 -26.07 23.59 9.21
C ARG A 304 -24.73 22.86 9.35
N GLN A 305 -24.71 21.60 8.95
CA GLN A 305 -23.50 20.77 8.97
C GLN A 305 -23.23 20.21 7.57
N LEU A 306 -21.98 20.29 7.14
CA LEU A 306 -21.54 19.96 5.79
C LEU A 306 -20.34 19.01 5.86
N ILE A 307 -20.35 17.99 5.03
CA ILE A 307 -19.24 17.06 4.85
C ILE A 307 -18.60 17.35 3.50
N VAL A 308 -17.30 17.62 3.48
CA VAL A 308 -16.53 17.84 2.24
C VAL A 308 -15.66 16.61 2.02
N VAL A 309 -15.83 15.95 0.87
CA VAL A 309 -15.01 14.80 0.45
C VAL A 309 -14.21 15.11 -0.81
N GLU A 310 -13.05 14.47 -0.98
CA GLU A 310 -12.15 14.74 -2.11
C GLU A 310 -12.63 14.11 -3.42
N THR A 311 -13.45 13.07 -3.34
CA THR A 311 -13.89 12.27 -4.50
C THR A 311 -15.38 12.47 -4.74
N GLU A 312 -15.80 12.47 -6.01
CA GLU A 312 -17.21 12.47 -6.35
C GLU A 312 -17.95 11.27 -5.71
N VAL A 313 -19.06 11.58 -5.04
CA VAL A 313 -19.93 10.59 -4.42
C VAL A 313 -20.91 10.12 -5.47
N THR A 314 -20.60 9.04 -6.20
CA THR A 314 -21.43 8.56 -7.32
C THR A 314 -22.59 7.67 -6.88
N LYS A 315 -22.43 6.92 -5.78
CA LYS A 315 -23.43 5.97 -5.28
C LYS A 315 -24.59 6.69 -4.57
N ALA A 316 -25.82 6.35 -4.95
CA ALA A 316 -27.02 6.91 -4.33
C ALA A 316 -27.11 6.65 -2.82
N ASP A 317 -26.75 5.43 -2.38
CA ASP A 317 -26.77 5.04 -0.96
C ASP A 317 -25.76 5.80 -0.09
N ASP A 318 -24.66 6.26 -0.68
CA ASP A 318 -23.65 7.07 0.02
C ASP A 318 -24.12 8.53 0.13
N ARG A 319 -24.76 9.06 -0.93
CA ARG A 319 -25.43 10.37 -0.87
C ARG A 319 -26.56 10.37 0.16
N ALA A 320 -27.40 9.33 0.14
CA ALA A 320 -28.53 9.18 1.06
C ALA A 320 -28.07 9.06 2.52
N LEU A 321 -26.89 8.47 2.76
CA LEU A 321 -26.33 8.38 4.10
C LEU A 321 -26.08 9.75 4.72
N ALA A 322 -25.50 10.69 3.98
CA ALA A 322 -25.30 12.06 4.48
C ALA A 322 -26.61 12.86 4.46
N LEU A 323 -27.24 12.96 3.28
CA LEU A 323 -28.39 13.84 3.05
C LEU A 323 -29.62 13.42 3.84
N GLY A 324 -29.90 12.11 3.91
CA GLY A 324 -31.02 11.57 4.67
C GLY A 324 -30.88 11.72 6.19
N ASN A 325 -29.67 12.01 6.67
CA ASN A 325 -29.39 12.28 8.09
C ASN A 325 -29.18 13.78 8.38
N GLY A 326 -29.52 14.67 7.44
CA GLY A 326 -29.47 16.12 7.65
C GLY A 326 -28.11 16.77 7.44
N PHE A 327 -27.14 16.06 6.85
CA PHE A 327 -25.83 16.61 6.52
C PHE A 327 -25.77 17.01 5.05
N GLY A 328 -25.27 18.22 4.77
CA GLY A 328 -24.86 18.59 3.43
C GLY A 328 -23.66 17.76 2.98
N LEU A 329 -23.46 17.65 1.67
CA LEU A 329 -22.33 16.94 1.07
C LEU A 329 -21.72 17.78 -0.05
N ALA A 330 -20.39 17.87 -0.07
CA ALA A 330 -19.66 18.62 -1.10
C ALA A 330 -18.42 17.87 -1.60
N TRP A 331 -18.10 18.05 -2.88
CA TRP A 331 -16.89 17.49 -3.52
C TRP A 331 -16.43 18.34 -4.70
N PRO A 332 -15.13 18.32 -5.04
CA PRO A 332 -14.60 19.10 -6.16
C PRO A 332 -15.04 18.56 -7.52
N LEU A 333 -15.12 19.45 -8.50
CA LEU A 333 -15.34 19.18 -9.92
C LEU A 333 -14.04 19.40 -10.71
N GLU A 334 -13.94 18.84 -11.91
CA GLU A 334 -12.74 18.93 -12.76
C GLU A 334 -12.30 20.37 -13.08
N ASN A 335 -13.26 21.31 -13.11
CA ASN A 335 -13.02 22.73 -13.37
C ASN A 335 -12.54 23.52 -12.13
N GLY A 336 -12.32 22.86 -10.99
CA GLY A 336 -11.94 23.50 -9.73
C GLY A 336 -13.09 24.20 -8.99
N ASP A 337 -14.35 24.01 -9.40
CA ASP A 337 -15.52 24.32 -8.58
C ASP A 337 -15.85 23.16 -7.62
N PHE A 338 -16.83 23.36 -6.75
CA PHE A 338 -17.40 22.31 -5.92
C PHE A 338 -18.87 22.10 -6.27
N LYS A 339 -19.27 20.82 -6.26
CA LYS A 339 -20.68 20.46 -6.19
C LYS A 339 -21.06 20.41 -4.72
N VAL A 340 -22.04 21.23 -4.31
CA VAL A 340 -22.59 21.26 -2.95
C VAL A 340 -24.05 20.82 -3.01
N VAL A 341 -24.42 19.83 -2.21
CA VAL A 341 -25.77 19.27 -2.14
C VAL A 341 -26.25 19.35 -0.70
N TRP A 342 -27.45 19.92 -0.50
CA TRP A 342 -28.11 20.02 0.80
C TRP A 342 -29.29 19.04 0.92
N PRO A 343 -29.64 18.58 2.14
CA PRO A 343 -30.82 17.75 2.37
C PRO A 343 -32.11 18.38 1.83
N ALA A 344 -33.03 17.54 1.35
CA ALA A 344 -34.36 17.98 0.97
C ALA A 344 -35.18 18.30 2.22
N GLY A 345 -35.62 19.56 2.38
CA GLY A 345 -36.48 19.97 3.49
C GLY A 345 -35.82 20.81 4.57
N ASP A 346 -34.84 21.66 4.24
CA ASP A 346 -34.27 22.73 5.10
C ASP A 346 -35.31 23.83 5.48
N LYS A 347 -36.55 23.43 5.82
CA LYS A 347 -37.46 24.20 6.64
C LYS A 347 -37.26 23.77 8.10
N LEU A 348 -36.45 24.57 8.80
CA LEU A 348 -36.41 24.78 10.24
C LEU A 348 -37.42 23.93 11.04
N VAL A 349 -36.95 22.85 11.66
CA VAL A 349 -37.60 22.37 12.89
C VAL A 349 -37.00 23.21 14.01
N ARG A 350 -37.68 24.31 14.36
CA ARG A 350 -37.46 24.98 15.65
C ARG A 350 -38.13 24.13 16.74
N PRO A 351 -37.53 24.02 17.93
CA PRO A 351 -38.17 23.35 19.07
C PRO A 351 -39.52 23.97 19.43
#